data_AF-A0A2S7CNV2-F1
#
_entry.id   AF-A0A2S7CNV2-F1
#
_cell.length_a   1.000
_cell.length_b   1.000
_cell.length_c   1.000
_cell.angle_alpha   90.00
_cell.angle_beta   90.00
_cell.angle_gamma   90.00
#
_symmetry.space_group_name_H-M   'P 1'
#
loop_
_entity.id
_entity.type
_entity.pdbx_description
1 polymer ?
#
loop_
_entity_poly.entity_id
_entity_poly.type
_entity_poly.pdbx_seq_one_letter_code
_entity_poly.pdbx_strand_id
1 'polypeptide(L)'
;MAVKHLTFEEVVYIHDVLTEDFSSTSDPLSPPGMREDGRLLQSAIDRQHVGFGEKLKYEDSLDNAATLCFGVCRNHGFHNGNKRCALVSLLCHLDKNGFTVKGEVEQEELYKLMLRIASRHFAPKIATADSADVEVASISRWLKSRTRRTDKAERVITYRELRKILRRFNVELENPKGNFVDVVKYEWKRSFPIFGKLEWRGRRVDHIAYPRDGATVGKKIIRSIREKCKLDQDNGCDSANFYGNDIAVDQFIQKYKQTLKRLAKI
;
A
#
# COMPACT_ATOMS: atom_id res chain seq x y z
N MET A 1 -12.91 -4.16 15.57
CA MET A 1 -11.62 -4.77 15.18
C MET A 1 -10.52 -3.78 15.56
N ALA A 2 -9.39 -4.26 16.06
CA ALA A 2 -8.23 -3.41 16.32
C ALA A 2 -7.71 -2.76 15.03
N VAL A 3 -7.20 -1.52 15.13
CA VAL A 3 -6.62 -0.80 13.99
C VAL A 3 -5.35 -1.51 13.54
N LYS A 4 -5.19 -1.66 12.22
CA LYS A 4 -3.97 -2.16 11.61
C LYS A 4 -3.15 -0.97 11.11
N HIS A 5 -2.03 -0.68 11.78
CA HIS A 5 -1.17 0.45 11.46
C HIS A 5 -0.25 0.17 10.26
N LEU A 6 0.22 1.24 9.61
CA LEU A 6 1.38 1.15 8.72
C LEU A 6 2.67 1.19 9.52
N THR A 7 3.60 0.30 9.20
CA THR A 7 4.94 0.29 9.81
C THR A 7 5.85 1.33 9.18
N PHE A 8 6.99 1.59 9.81
CA PHE A 8 8.02 2.47 9.27
C PHE A 8 8.48 2.00 7.88
N GLU A 9 8.78 0.71 7.77
CA GLU A 9 9.26 0.06 6.55
C GLU A 9 8.21 0.11 5.44
N GLU A 10 6.93 -0.02 5.76
CA GLU A 10 5.84 0.10 4.79
C GLU A 10 5.75 1.52 4.21
N VAL A 11 5.94 2.56 5.03
CA VAL A 11 5.91 3.96 4.56
C VAL A 11 7.17 4.30 3.76
N VAL A 12 8.34 3.80 4.17
CA VAL A 12 9.57 3.90 3.37
C VAL A 12 9.40 3.19 2.03
N TYR A 13 8.86 1.97 2.02
CA TYR A 13 8.58 1.24 0.79
C TYR A 13 7.63 2.01 -0.14
N ILE A 14 6.59 2.66 0.40
CA ILE A 14 5.71 3.54 -0.39
C ILE A 14 6.52 4.67 -1.06
N HIS A 15 7.45 5.29 -0.34
CA HIS A 15 8.31 6.35 -0.89
C HIS A 15 9.24 5.82 -1.98
N ASP A 16 9.84 4.65 -1.78
CA ASP A 16 10.74 4.02 -2.76
C ASP A 16 10.01 3.71 -4.07
N VAL A 17 8.81 3.13 -3.99
CA VAL A 17 8.00 2.85 -5.19
C VAL A 17 7.61 4.15 -5.89
N LEU A 18 7.22 5.20 -5.15
CA LEU A 18 6.95 6.51 -5.73
C LEU A 18 8.18 7.10 -6.42
N THR A 19 9.36 6.94 -5.83
CA THR A 19 10.62 7.43 -6.40
C THR A 19 10.92 6.71 -7.72
N GLU A 20 10.75 5.40 -7.76
CA GLU A 20 10.94 4.58 -8.96
C GLU A 20 9.92 4.97 -10.06
N ASP A 21 8.62 4.99 -9.74
CA ASP A 21 7.53 5.24 -10.70
C ASP A 21 7.55 6.66 -11.30
N PHE A 22 8.15 7.62 -10.59
CA PHE A 22 8.27 9.02 -11.04
C PHE A 22 9.67 9.39 -11.55
N SER A 23 10.63 8.47 -11.50
CA SER A 23 12.04 8.71 -11.86
C SER A 23 12.21 9.29 -13.28
N SER A 24 11.42 8.80 -14.24
CA SER A 24 11.46 9.23 -15.65
C SER A 24 10.44 10.31 -16.01
N THR A 25 9.81 10.95 -15.01
CA THR A 25 8.80 12.01 -15.23
C THR A 25 9.45 13.39 -15.18
N SER A 26 8.71 14.43 -15.60
CA SER A 26 9.17 15.82 -15.50
C SER A 26 9.43 16.29 -14.05
N ASP A 27 8.83 15.62 -13.06
CA ASP A 27 8.82 16.04 -11.66
C ASP A 27 9.21 14.88 -10.72
N PRO A 28 10.46 14.37 -10.79
CA PRO A 28 10.91 13.23 -9.98
C PRO A 28 10.93 13.59 -8.48
N LEU A 29 10.95 12.56 -7.61
CA LEU A 29 11.17 12.74 -6.17
C LEU A 29 12.67 12.88 -5.91
N SER A 30 13.23 14.06 -6.22
CA SER A 30 14.66 14.34 -6.07
C SER A 30 14.93 15.52 -5.12
N PRO A 31 15.88 15.42 -4.17
CA PRO A 31 16.59 14.19 -3.81
C PRO A 31 15.64 13.17 -3.13
N PRO A 32 15.82 11.86 -3.37
CA PRO A 32 15.03 10.83 -2.70
C PRO A 32 15.53 10.58 -1.27
N GLY A 33 14.80 9.75 -0.53
CA GLY A 33 15.20 9.32 0.81
C GLY A 33 14.73 10.20 1.97
N MET A 34 15.01 9.72 3.16
CA MET A 34 14.61 10.31 4.44
C MET A 34 15.56 11.41 4.88
N ARG A 35 15.01 12.38 5.63
CA ARG A 35 15.78 13.41 6.33
C ARG A 35 16.07 12.98 7.76
N GLU A 36 17.10 13.58 8.35
CA GLU A 36 17.39 13.49 9.80
C GLU A 36 17.38 12.04 10.31
N ASP A 37 18.04 11.15 9.57
CA ASP A 37 18.16 9.71 9.85
C ASP A 37 16.81 9.01 10.09
N GLY A 38 15.72 9.54 9.52
CA GLY A 38 14.37 8.99 9.63
C GLY A 38 13.61 9.41 10.90
N ARG A 39 14.18 10.22 11.79
CA ARG A 39 13.53 10.61 13.06
C ARG A 39 12.20 11.35 12.87
N LEU A 40 12.16 12.26 11.91
CA LEU A 40 10.94 13.01 11.57
C LEU A 40 9.85 12.11 10.97
N LEU A 41 10.27 11.12 10.18
CA LEU A 41 9.36 10.12 9.62
C LEU A 41 8.83 9.19 10.72
N GLN A 42 9.70 8.70 11.60
CA GLN A 42 9.29 7.88 12.74
C GLN A 42 8.28 8.62 13.61
N SER A 43 8.55 9.89 13.94
CA SER A 43 7.61 10.75 14.67
C SER A 43 6.25 10.89 13.97
N ALA A 44 6.21 10.97 12.63
CA ALA A 44 4.97 11.02 11.88
C ALA A 44 4.16 9.72 11.97
N ILE A 45 4.86 8.58 11.93
CA ILE A 45 4.27 7.23 11.93
C ILE A 45 3.80 6.84 13.34
N ASP A 46 4.54 7.23 14.38
CA ASP A 46 4.21 6.97 15.78
C ASP A 46 2.93 7.66 16.24
N ARG A 47 2.44 8.67 15.50
CA ARG A 47 1.13 9.30 15.74
C ARG A 47 -0.02 8.30 15.76
N GLN A 48 0.12 7.19 15.03
CA GLN A 48 -0.85 6.08 15.02
C GLN A 48 -0.98 5.39 16.39
N HIS A 49 0.06 5.46 17.22
CA HIS A 49 0.18 4.76 18.49
C HIS A 49 0.01 5.68 19.72
N VAL A 50 -0.17 6.99 19.50
CA VAL A 50 -0.39 7.94 20.61
C VAL A 50 -1.66 7.57 21.36
N GLY A 51 -1.56 7.49 22.69
CA GLY A 51 -2.65 7.05 23.56
C GLY A 51 -2.27 7.12 25.03
N PHE A 52 -3.14 6.62 25.90
CA PHE A 52 -2.91 6.47 27.32
C PHE A 52 -3.30 5.06 27.77
N GLY A 53 -2.37 4.34 28.42
CA GLY A 53 -2.55 2.93 28.71
C GLY A 53 -2.75 2.12 27.43
N GLU A 54 -3.78 1.28 27.41
CA GLU A 54 -4.15 0.47 26.22
C GLU A 54 -5.07 1.21 25.24
N LYS A 55 -5.41 2.47 25.53
CA LYS A 55 -6.38 3.25 24.76
C LYS A 55 -5.68 4.21 23.81
N LEU A 56 -5.87 4.04 22.51
CA LEU A 56 -5.36 4.97 21.49
C LEU A 56 -6.11 6.31 21.58
N LYS A 57 -5.42 7.39 21.22
CA LYS A 57 -6.06 8.70 21.00
C LYS A 57 -6.96 8.67 19.75
N TYR A 58 -6.52 7.93 18.72
CA TYR A 58 -7.22 7.74 17.45
C TYR A 58 -7.59 6.26 17.26
N GLU A 59 -8.64 5.81 17.95
CA GLU A 59 -9.06 4.39 18.00
C GLU A 59 -9.80 3.90 16.75
N ASP A 60 -10.51 4.80 16.06
CA ASP A 60 -11.17 4.44 14.81
C ASP A 60 -10.15 4.43 13.67
N SER A 61 -10.26 3.46 12.76
CA SER A 61 -9.30 3.31 11.67
C SER A 61 -9.23 4.52 10.75
N LEU A 62 -10.31 5.30 10.60
CA LEU A 62 -10.33 6.52 9.79
C LEU A 62 -9.69 7.70 10.53
N ASP A 63 -9.89 7.78 11.85
CA ASP A 63 -9.18 8.74 12.71
C ASP A 63 -7.66 8.48 12.69
N ASN A 64 -7.27 7.20 12.75
CA ASN A 64 -5.88 6.79 12.71
C ASN A 64 -5.24 7.05 11.32
N ALA A 65 -5.97 6.75 10.24
CA ALA A 65 -5.55 7.09 8.88
C ALA A 65 -5.36 8.60 8.69
N ALA A 66 -6.23 9.42 9.29
CA ALA A 66 -6.13 10.87 9.25
C ALA A 66 -4.86 11.39 9.94
N THR A 67 -4.53 10.88 11.13
CA THR A 67 -3.33 11.33 11.86
C THR A 67 -2.04 10.91 11.16
N LEU A 68 -2.01 9.72 10.55
CA LEU A 68 -0.88 9.26 9.74
C LEU A 68 -0.68 10.16 8.52
N CYS A 69 -1.73 10.41 7.75
CA CYS A 69 -1.67 11.27 6.57
C CYS A 69 -1.18 12.68 6.93
N PHE A 70 -1.75 13.26 8.00
CA PHE A 70 -1.31 14.54 8.54
C PHE A 70 0.19 14.52 8.88
N GLY A 71 0.65 13.54 9.66
CA GLY A 71 2.04 13.41 10.07
C GLY A 71 2.99 13.31 8.88
N VAL A 72 2.76 12.37 7.96
CA VAL A 72 3.63 12.14 6.80
C VAL A 72 3.66 13.37 5.88
N CYS A 73 2.53 14.08 5.76
CA CYS A 73 2.45 15.30 4.94
C CYS A 73 3.22 16.47 5.56
N ARG A 74 3.19 16.61 6.90
CA ARG A 74 3.59 17.82 7.62
C ARG A 74 4.94 17.76 8.31
N ASN A 75 5.40 16.58 8.72
CA ASN A 75 6.68 16.44 9.41
C ASN A 75 7.89 16.54 8.48
N HIS A 76 7.67 16.56 7.16
CA HIS A 76 8.74 16.63 6.16
C HIS A 76 9.83 15.55 6.36
N GLY A 77 9.41 14.32 6.68
CA GLY A 77 10.31 13.20 6.97
C GLY A 77 11.15 12.75 5.77
N PHE A 78 10.74 13.09 4.55
CA PHE A 78 11.51 12.86 3.32
C PHE A 78 12.06 14.15 2.75
N HIS A 79 13.15 14.06 1.99
CA HIS A 79 13.72 15.19 1.26
C HIS A 79 12.74 15.77 0.23
N ASN A 80 12.09 14.89 -0.54
CA ASN A 80 11.03 15.24 -1.47
C ASN A 80 9.93 14.16 -1.44
N GLY A 81 8.74 14.49 -1.94
CA GLY A 81 7.65 13.54 -2.08
C GLY A 81 6.73 13.38 -0.88
N ASN A 82 6.90 14.15 0.21
CA ASN A 82 6.09 14.05 1.43
C ASN A 82 4.57 14.03 1.16
N LYS A 83 4.06 14.96 0.32
CA LYS A 83 2.63 15.01 -0.05
C LYS A 83 2.17 13.78 -0.81
N ARG A 84 2.99 13.28 -1.74
CA ARG A 84 2.70 12.08 -2.56
C ARG A 84 2.70 10.83 -1.67
N CYS A 85 3.72 10.68 -0.84
CA CYS A 85 3.85 9.59 0.13
C CYS A 85 2.71 9.60 1.16
N ALA A 86 2.30 10.78 1.66
CA ALA A 86 1.18 10.91 2.58
C ALA A 86 -0.15 10.44 1.98
N LEU A 87 -0.44 10.82 0.73
CA LEU A 87 -1.66 10.37 0.05
C LEU A 87 -1.65 8.85 -0.16
N VAL A 88 -0.54 8.26 -0.61
CA VAL A 88 -0.46 6.82 -0.82
C VAL A 88 -0.50 6.06 0.52
N SER A 89 0.13 6.58 1.57
CA SER A 89 0.07 6.03 2.93
C SER A 89 -1.35 6.05 3.48
N LEU A 90 -2.10 7.14 3.27
CA LEU A 90 -3.51 7.22 3.62
C LEU A 90 -4.31 6.10 2.94
N LEU A 91 -4.18 5.97 1.62
CA LEU A 91 -4.91 4.96 0.84
C LEU A 91 -4.54 3.53 1.25
N CYS A 92 -3.26 3.25 1.51
CA CYS A 92 -2.79 1.95 1.99
C CYS A 92 -3.31 1.64 3.39
N HIS A 93 -3.33 2.62 4.30
CA HIS A 93 -3.87 2.45 5.64
C HIS A 93 -5.37 2.15 5.61
N LEU A 94 -6.14 2.83 4.74
CA LEU A 94 -7.55 2.53 4.51
C LEU A 94 -7.74 1.09 4.02
N ASP A 95 -7.01 0.66 2.99
CA ASP A 95 -7.08 -0.70 2.45
C ASP A 95 -6.77 -1.75 3.52
N LYS A 96 -5.69 -1.53 4.30
CA LYS A 96 -5.27 -2.43 5.39
C LYS A 96 -6.37 -2.61 6.43
N ASN A 97 -7.21 -1.59 6.64
CA ASN A 97 -8.33 -1.60 7.58
C ASN A 97 -9.70 -1.89 6.95
N GLY A 98 -9.74 -2.35 5.69
CA GLY A 98 -10.97 -2.76 5.00
C GLY A 98 -11.84 -1.58 4.57
N PHE A 99 -11.21 -0.45 4.25
CA PHE A 99 -11.87 0.73 3.71
C PHE A 99 -11.33 1.08 2.33
N THR A 100 -12.18 1.68 1.51
CA THR A 100 -11.78 2.30 0.24
C THR A 100 -12.51 3.62 0.06
N VAL A 101 -11.94 4.52 -0.73
CA VAL A 101 -12.62 5.76 -1.12
C VAL A 101 -13.82 5.39 -2.02
N LYS A 102 -14.97 6.03 -1.78
CA LYS A 102 -16.19 5.80 -2.59
C LYS A 102 -15.91 6.10 -4.07
N GLY A 103 -16.57 5.37 -4.97
CA GLY A 103 -16.34 5.50 -6.42
C GLY A 103 -16.71 6.88 -6.98
N GLU A 104 -17.63 7.57 -6.32
CA GLU A 104 -18.10 8.93 -6.66
C GLU A 104 -17.08 10.02 -6.32
N VAL A 105 -16.07 9.73 -5.50
CA VAL A 105 -15.08 10.74 -5.09
C VAL A 105 -14.11 10.98 -6.22
N GLU A 106 -14.16 12.18 -6.78
CA GLU A 106 -13.28 12.56 -7.87
C GLU A 106 -11.82 12.70 -7.39
N GLN A 107 -10.89 12.46 -8.32
CA GLN A 107 -9.46 12.70 -8.08
C GLN A 107 -9.16 14.15 -7.66
N GLU A 108 -9.99 15.10 -8.09
CA GLU A 108 -9.93 16.52 -7.71
C GLU A 108 -10.24 16.73 -6.23
N GLU A 109 -11.19 16.00 -5.64
CA GLU A 109 -11.51 16.11 -4.22
C GLU A 109 -10.35 15.64 -3.34
N LEU A 110 -9.70 14.53 -3.70
CA LEU A 110 -8.50 14.03 -3.03
C LEU A 110 -7.33 15.00 -3.16
N TYR A 111 -7.14 15.58 -4.34
CA TYR A 111 -6.14 16.62 -4.56
C TYR A 111 -6.39 17.83 -3.63
N LYS A 112 -7.62 18.37 -3.62
CA LYS A 112 -8.01 19.50 -2.76
C LYS A 112 -7.84 19.18 -1.28
N LEU A 113 -8.15 17.96 -0.83
CA LEU A 113 -7.89 17.51 0.54
C LEU A 113 -6.40 17.63 0.86
N MET A 114 -5.54 17.04 0.02
CA MET A 114 -4.09 17.06 0.25
C MET A 114 -3.52 18.48 0.24
N LEU A 115 -4.04 19.37 -0.61
CA LEU A 115 -3.67 20.79 -0.58
C LEU A 115 -4.03 21.44 0.75
N ARG A 116 -5.25 21.22 1.25
CA ARG A 116 -5.70 21.79 2.53
C ARG A 116 -4.86 21.30 3.71
N ILE A 117 -4.44 20.04 3.67
CA ILE A 117 -3.49 19.50 4.66
C ILE A 117 -2.13 20.19 4.52
N ALA A 118 -1.60 20.28 3.30
CA ALA A 118 -0.29 20.87 3.05
C ALA A 118 -0.21 22.38 3.32
N SER A 119 -1.32 23.12 3.21
CA SER A 119 -1.37 24.56 3.44
C SER A 119 -1.82 24.96 4.85
N ARG A 120 -2.04 23.99 5.76
CA ARG A 120 -2.64 24.21 7.09
C ARG A 120 -3.99 24.93 7.02
N HIS A 121 -4.76 24.70 5.95
CA HIS A 121 -6.05 25.36 5.78
C HIS A 121 -7.06 24.99 6.87
N PHE A 122 -6.90 23.82 7.49
CA PHE A 122 -7.73 23.37 8.62
C PHE A 122 -7.25 23.91 9.97
N ALA A 123 -6.11 24.59 10.03
CA ALA A 123 -5.59 25.12 11.28
C ALA A 123 -6.48 26.28 11.78
N PRO A 124 -6.72 26.39 13.10
CA PRO A 124 -7.37 27.56 13.66
C PRO A 124 -6.55 28.82 13.36
N LYS A 125 -7.24 29.97 13.25
CA LYS A 125 -6.61 31.27 13.00
C LYS A 125 -5.52 31.63 14.02
N ILE A 126 -5.73 31.21 15.27
CA ILE A 126 -4.76 31.33 16.36
C ILE A 126 -4.28 29.92 16.66
N ALA A 127 -2.97 29.70 16.50
CA ALA A 127 -2.36 28.42 16.83
C ALA A 127 -2.46 28.17 18.34
N THR A 128 -2.91 26.97 18.68
CA THR A 128 -3.00 26.42 20.04
C THR A 128 -2.29 25.08 20.09
N ALA A 129 -2.02 24.56 21.28
CA ALA A 129 -1.45 23.23 21.46
C ALA A 129 -2.26 22.14 20.70
N ASP A 130 -3.58 22.31 20.61
CA ASP A 130 -4.50 21.35 19.98
C ASP A 130 -4.72 21.59 18.48
N SER A 131 -4.00 22.51 17.85
CA SER A 131 -4.20 22.83 16.43
C SER A 131 -4.01 21.62 15.52
N ALA A 132 -3.04 20.76 15.82
CA ALA A 132 -2.85 19.51 15.08
C ALA A 132 -4.07 18.58 15.21
N ASP A 133 -4.72 18.53 16.38
CA ASP A 133 -5.89 17.71 16.59
C ASP A 133 -7.12 18.22 15.83
N VAL A 134 -7.28 19.54 15.74
CA VAL A 134 -8.32 20.17 14.91
C VAL A 134 -8.13 19.84 13.43
N GLU A 135 -6.88 19.90 12.95
CA GLU A 135 -6.54 19.53 11.57
C GLU A 135 -6.84 18.05 11.31
N VAL A 136 -6.40 17.15 12.20
CA VAL A 136 -6.66 15.69 12.10
C VAL A 136 -8.16 15.37 12.16
N ALA A 137 -8.91 16.01 13.06
CA ALA A 137 -10.37 15.81 13.15
C ALA A 137 -11.10 16.24 11.87
N SER A 138 -10.59 17.28 11.19
CA SER A 138 -11.15 17.74 9.92
C SER A 138 -10.89 16.74 8.78
N ILE A 139 -9.68 16.17 8.71
CA ILE A 139 -9.34 15.11 7.76
C ILE A 139 -10.20 13.87 8.03
N SER A 140 -10.32 13.45 9.29
CA SER A 140 -11.17 12.33 9.70
C SER A 140 -12.63 12.51 9.26
N ARG A 141 -13.23 13.68 9.52
CA ARG A 141 -14.61 13.97 9.13
C ARG A 141 -14.79 13.85 7.61
N TRP A 142 -13.80 14.31 6.85
CA TRP A 142 -13.80 14.12 5.40
C TRP A 142 -13.78 12.62 5.04
N LEU A 143 -12.87 11.84 5.63
CA LEU A 143 -12.76 10.39 5.39
C LEU A 143 -14.04 9.63 5.73
N LYS A 144 -14.63 9.90 6.90
CA LYS A 144 -15.89 9.29 7.35
C LYS A 144 -17.04 9.51 6.35
N SER A 145 -17.05 10.65 5.65
CA SER A 145 -18.08 10.94 4.63
C SER A 145 -17.77 10.37 3.23
N ARG A 146 -16.49 10.13 2.91
CA ARG A 146 -15.99 9.82 1.56
C ARG A 146 -15.46 8.40 1.39
N THR A 147 -15.45 7.59 2.44
CA THR A 147 -15.00 6.19 2.40
C THR A 147 -16.16 5.21 2.60
N ARG A 148 -15.96 3.96 2.21
CA ARG A 148 -16.87 2.84 2.44
C ARG A 148 -16.07 1.60 2.85
N ARG A 149 -16.73 0.64 3.50
CA ARG A 149 -16.15 -0.70 3.72
C ARG A 149 -15.95 -1.42 2.38
N THR A 150 -14.89 -2.22 2.30
CA THR A 150 -14.60 -3.07 1.13
C THR A 150 -14.07 -4.43 1.59
N ASP A 151 -14.35 -5.47 0.81
CA ASP A 151 -13.76 -6.79 1.01
C ASP A 151 -12.38 -6.86 0.35
N LYS A 152 -11.41 -7.51 1.03
CA LYS A 152 -10.09 -7.82 0.47
C LYS A 152 -10.17 -8.76 -0.74
N ALA A 153 -11.21 -9.60 -0.84
CA ALA A 153 -11.41 -10.48 -1.99
C ALA A 153 -11.59 -9.72 -3.32
N GLU A 154 -12.05 -8.46 -3.25
CA GLU A 154 -12.23 -7.61 -4.43
C GLU A 154 -10.99 -6.82 -4.83
N ARG A 155 -9.88 -6.96 -4.08
CA ARG A 155 -8.65 -6.20 -4.30
C ARG A 155 -8.04 -6.47 -5.67
N VAL A 156 -7.66 -5.38 -6.33
CA VAL A 156 -6.88 -5.42 -7.57
C VAL A 156 -5.42 -5.30 -7.20
N ILE A 157 -4.55 -6.17 -7.73
CA ILE A 157 -3.11 -6.14 -7.47
C ILE A 157 -2.32 -6.01 -8.76
N THR A 158 -1.10 -5.50 -8.67
CA THR A 158 -0.15 -5.47 -9.79
C THR A 158 0.69 -6.76 -9.86
N TYR A 159 1.40 -6.98 -10.96
CA TYR A 159 2.30 -8.14 -11.08
C TYR A 159 3.46 -8.08 -10.07
N ARG A 160 3.94 -6.88 -9.74
CA ARG A 160 4.91 -6.66 -8.66
C ARG A 160 4.38 -7.14 -7.31
N GLU A 161 3.15 -6.75 -6.97
CA GLU A 161 2.49 -7.17 -5.73
C GLU A 161 2.18 -8.67 -5.75
N LEU A 162 1.69 -9.20 -6.87
CA LEU A 162 1.43 -10.62 -7.04
C LEU A 162 2.70 -11.44 -6.80
N ARG A 163 3.85 -11.02 -7.34
CA ARG A 163 5.15 -11.68 -7.09
C ARG A 163 5.45 -11.78 -5.59
N LYS A 164 5.27 -10.68 -4.84
CA LYS A 164 5.50 -10.66 -3.39
C LYS A 164 4.57 -11.61 -2.64
N ILE A 165 3.28 -11.61 -3.02
CA ILE A 165 2.27 -12.51 -2.46
C ILE A 165 2.66 -13.97 -2.70
N LEU A 166 2.96 -14.32 -3.95
CA LEU A 166 3.25 -15.69 -4.38
C LEU A 166 4.50 -16.28 -3.71
N ARG A 167 5.50 -15.45 -3.44
CA ARG A 167 6.72 -15.86 -2.73
C ARG A 167 6.46 -16.49 -1.36
N ARG A 168 5.43 -16.01 -0.64
CA ARG A 168 5.03 -16.59 0.66
C ARG A 168 4.53 -18.03 0.54
N PHE A 169 4.10 -18.41 -0.66
CA PHE A 169 3.58 -19.72 -0.98
C PHE A 169 4.57 -20.56 -1.80
N ASN A 170 5.84 -20.18 -1.82
CA ASN A 170 6.90 -20.81 -2.62
C ASN A 170 6.56 -20.84 -4.12
N VAL A 171 5.90 -19.80 -4.61
CA VAL A 171 5.59 -19.61 -6.02
C VAL A 171 6.35 -18.39 -6.54
N GLU A 172 7.03 -18.54 -7.67
CA GLU A 172 7.79 -17.46 -8.32
C GLU A 172 7.28 -17.20 -9.73
N LEU A 173 7.50 -15.97 -10.20
CA LEU A 173 7.26 -15.57 -11.59
C LEU A 173 8.60 -15.53 -12.34
N GLU A 174 8.90 -16.53 -13.16
CA GLU A 174 10.21 -16.75 -13.78
C GLU A 174 10.18 -16.63 -15.30
N ASN A 175 11.36 -16.54 -15.92
CA ASN A 175 11.54 -16.55 -17.37
C ASN A 175 10.65 -15.53 -18.13
N PRO A 176 10.62 -14.24 -17.75
CA PRO A 176 9.81 -13.26 -18.45
C PRO A 176 10.27 -13.13 -19.91
N LYS A 177 9.37 -13.40 -20.87
CA LYS A 177 9.67 -13.35 -22.30
C LYS A 177 8.41 -13.00 -23.10
N GLY A 178 8.53 -12.01 -23.99
CA GLY A 178 7.49 -11.70 -24.98
C GLY A 178 6.12 -11.33 -24.40
N ASN A 179 6.08 -10.53 -23.32
CA ASN A 179 4.87 -10.21 -22.54
C ASN A 179 4.23 -11.40 -21.81
N PHE A 180 4.99 -12.46 -21.54
CA PHE A 180 4.55 -13.58 -20.72
C PHE A 180 5.57 -13.89 -19.62
N VAL A 181 5.11 -14.59 -18.59
CA VAL A 181 5.95 -15.09 -17.49
C VAL A 181 5.49 -16.49 -17.10
N ASP A 182 6.44 -17.33 -16.68
CA ASP A 182 6.14 -18.64 -16.14
C ASP A 182 5.79 -18.51 -14.65
N VAL A 183 4.72 -19.18 -14.22
CA VAL A 183 4.41 -19.35 -12.81
C VAL A 183 5.01 -20.67 -12.37
N VAL A 184 5.97 -20.63 -11.46
CA VAL A 184 6.74 -21.80 -11.01
C VAL A 184 6.48 -22.04 -9.54
N LYS A 185 5.95 -23.21 -9.18
CA LYS A 185 5.75 -23.61 -7.79
C LYS A 185 6.91 -24.51 -7.34
N TYR A 186 7.51 -24.17 -6.22
CA TYR A 186 8.58 -24.93 -5.61
C TYR A 186 8.08 -25.78 -4.45
N GLU A 187 8.45 -27.04 -4.46
CA GLU A 187 8.09 -28.01 -3.42
C GLU A 187 9.29 -28.94 -3.17
N TRP A 188 9.41 -29.41 -1.93
CA TRP A 188 10.34 -30.48 -1.59
C TRP A 188 9.84 -31.79 -2.20
N LYS A 189 10.60 -32.38 -3.12
CA LYS A 189 10.28 -33.66 -3.76
C LYS A 189 11.45 -34.61 -3.65
N ARG A 190 11.16 -35.89 -3.41
CA ARG A 190 12.19 -36.93 -3.49
C ARG A 190 12.56 -37.19 -4.94
N SER A 191 13.85 -37.32 -5.22
CA SER A 191 14.34 -37.67 -6.56
C SER A 191 13.85 -39.03 -7.04
N PHE A 192 13.60 -39.95 -6.10
CA PHE A 192 12.98 -41.26 -6.30
C PHE A 192 12.03 -41.59 -5.13
N PRO A 193 10.90 -42.29 -5.36
CA PRO A 193 9.84 -42.43 -4.36
C PRO A 193 10.28 -43.08 -3.03
N ILE A 194 11.20 -44.04 -3.06
CA ILE A 194 11.56 -44.85 -1.88
C ILE A 194 12.94 -44.49 -1.33
N PHE A 195 13.94 -44.20 -2.18
CA PHE A 195 15.34 -43.97 -1.75
C PHE A 195 15.94 -42.64 -2.22
N GLY A 196 15.15 -41.76 -2.83
CA GLY A 196 15.65 -40.47 -3.32
C GLY A 196 15.87 -39.45 -2.22
N LYS A 197 16.90 -38.62 -2.39
CA LYS A 197 17.12 -37.42 -1.56
C LYS A 197 15.99 -36.42 -1.79
N LEU A 198 15.64 -35.67 -0.75
CA LEU A 198 14.73 -34.52 -0.85
C LEU A 198 15.43 -33.39 -1.62
N GLU A 199 14.79 -32.91 -2.66
CA GLU A 199 15.28 -31.83 -3.51
C GLU A 199 14.23 -30.72 -3.62
N TRP A 200 14.68 -29.48 -3.52
CA TRP A 200 13.85 -28.31 -3.76
C TRP A 200 13.67 -28.15 -5.28
N ARG A 201 12.51 -28.53 -5.80
CA ARG A 201 12.25 -28.58 -7.25
C ARG A 201 11.14 -27.62 -7.64
N GLY A 202 11.44 -26.76 -8.62
CA GLY A 202 10.47 -25.92 -9.28
C GLY A 202 9.70 -26.71 -10.35
N ARG A 203 8.38 -26.56 -10.38
CA ARG A 203 7.53 -27.05 -11.46
C ARG A 203 6.76 -25.87 -12.04
N ARG A 204 6.88 -25.63 -13.34
CA ARG A 204 6.00 -24.68 -14.04
C ARG A 204 4.56 -25.14 -13.93
N VAL A 205 3.72 -24.33 -13.26
CA VAL A 205 2.29 -24.59 -13.06
C VAL A 205 1.41 -23.79 -14.00
N ASP A 206 1.88 -22.63 -14.48
CA ASP A 206 1.14 -21.82 -15.44
C ASP A 206 2.08 -21.00 -16.34
N HIS A 207 1.52 -20.45 -17.42
CA HIS A 207 2.18 -19.48 -18.30
C HIS A 207 1.17 -18.37 -18.59
N ILE A 208 1.45 -17.16 -18.10
CA ILE A 208 0.46 -16.08 -18.03
C ILE A 208 0.96 -14.83 -18.73
N ALA A 209 0.03 -13.96 -19.17
CA ALA A 209 0.38 -12.64 -19.64
C ALA A 209 1.10 -11.85 -18.54
N TYR A 210 2.12 -11.09 -18.92
CA TYR A 210 2.97 -10.29 -18.04
C TYR A 210 3.51 -9.10 -18.84
N PRO A 211 2.75 -7.99 -18.92
CA PRO A 211 3.16 -6.84 -19.71
C PRO A 211 4.35 -6.10 -19.07
N ARG A 212 4.26 -5.87 -17.75
CA ARG A 212 5.27 -5.24 -16.88
C ARG A 212 4.85 -5.40 -15.43
N ASP A 213 5.80 -5.23 -14.51
CA ASP A 213 5.56 -5.34 -13.06
C ASP A 213 4.45 -4.42 -12.55
N GLY A 214 4.40 -3.16 -13.00
CA GLY A 214 3.38 -2.19 -12.57
C GLY A 214 2.00 -2.35 -13.24
N ALA A 215 1.80 -3.35 -14.12
CA ALA A 215 0.48 -3.60 -14.71
C ALA A 215 -0.43 -4.34 -13.72
N THR A 216 -1.73 -4.08 -13.78
CA THR A 216 -2.73 -4.79 -12.96
C THR A 216 -2.95 -6.21 -13.46
N VAL A 217 -3.13 -7.14 -12.52
CA VAL A 217 -3.41 -8.55 -12.81
C VAL A 217 -4.93 -8.75 -12.90
N GLY A 218 -5.39 -9.35 -13.99
CA GLY A 218 -6.81 -9.66 -14.17
C GLY A 218 -7.30 -10.73 -13.19
N LYS A 219 -8.54 -10.61 -12.70
CA LYS A 219 -9.16 -11.57 -11.75
C LYS A 219 -9.10 -13.02 -12.25
N LYS A 220 -9.24 -13.25 -13.55
CA LYS A 220 -9.13 -14.60 -14.16
C LYS A 220 -7.73 -15.21 -14.01
N ILE A 221 -6.68 -14.40 -14.13
CA ILE A 221 -5.29 -14.84 -13.95
C ILE A 221 -5.05 -15.19 -12.49
N ILE A 222 -5.48 -14.32 -11.55
CA ILE A 222 -5.36 -14.60 -10.11
C ILE A 222 -6.08 -15.91 -9.76
N ARG A 223 -7.31 -16.09 -10.25
CA ARG A 223 -8.07 -17.33 -10.04
C ARG A 223 -7.35 -18.57 -10.59
N SER A 224 -6.86 -18.52 -11.83
CA SER A 224 -6.09 -19.62 -12.45
C SER A 224 -4.86 -19.99 -11.62
N ILE A 225 -4.09 -19.00 -11.18
CA ILE A 225 -2.90 -19.23 -10.35
C ILE A 225 -3.28 -19.88 -9.03
N ARG A 226 -4.32 -19.35 -8.36
CA ARG A 226 -4.78 -19.89 -7.07
C ARG A 226 -5.22 -21.34 -7.20
N GLU A 227 -6.05 -21.66 -8.17
CA GLU A 227 -6.51 -23.04 -8.44
C GLU A 227 -5.32 -23.96 -8.75
N LYS A 228 -4.43 -23.58 -9.67
CA LYS A 228 -3.29 -24.41 -10.09
C LYS A 228 -2.21 -24.58 -9.01
N CYS A 229 -2.07 -23.59 -8.13
CA CYS A 229 -1.13 -23.65 -7.01
C CYS A 229 -1.72 -24.27 -5.74
N LYS A 230 -3.03 -24.58 -5.73
CA LYS A 230 -3.79 -25.02 -4.54
C LYS A 230 -3.79 -23.96 -3.42
N LEU A 231 -4.05 -22.71 -3.78
CA LEU A 231 -4.16 -21.56 -2.89
C LEU A 231 -5.63 -21.14 -2.74
N ASP A 232 -6.44 -22.08 -2.29
CA ASP A 232 -7.88 -21.94 -2.06
C ASP A 232 -8.25 -22.41 -0.65
N GLN A 233 -9.52 -22.21 -0.28
CA GLN A 233 -10.01 -22.52 1.06
C GLN A 233 -9.90 -24.00 1.40
N ASP A 234 -10.11 -24.89 0.41
CA ASP A 234 -10.01 -26.34 0.59
C ASP A 234 -8.58 -26.79 0.90
N ASN A 235 -7.58 -25.97 0.53
CA ASN A 235 -6.18 -26.17 0.83
C ASN A 235 -5.65 -25.22 1.94
N GLY A 236 -6.54 -24.61 2.74
CA GLY A 236 -6.19 -23.79 3.90
C GLY A 236 -5.74 -22.35 3.58
N CYS A 237 -6.01 -21.87 2.36
CA CYS A 237 -5.64 -20.52 1.91
C CYS A 237 -6.87 -19.75 1.39
N ASP A 238 -7.53 -19.03 2.28
CA ASP A 238 -8.63 -18.14 1.91
C ASP A 238 -8.14 -16.84 1.22
N SER A 239 -9.06 -15.95 0.87
CA SER A 239 -8.70 -14.67 0.24
C SER A 239 -7.89 -13.77 1.17
N ALA A 240 -8.22 -13.74 2.45
CA ALA A 240 -7.54 -12.90 3.43
C ALA A 240 -6.09 -13.34 3.65
N ASN A 241 -5.83 -14.64 3.69
CA ASN A 241 -4.52 -15.25 3.84
C ASN A 241 -3.69 -15.11 2.56
N PHE A 242 -4.31 -15.29 1.39
CA PHE A 242 -3.61 -15.11 0.11
C PHE A 242 -3.10 -13.69 -0.08
N TYR A 243 -3.95 -12.67 0.08
CA TYR A 243 -3.50 -11.29 -0.03
C TYR A 243 -2.65 -10.87 1.19
N GLY A 244 -2.88 -11.48 2.35
CA GLY A 244 -2.13 -11.22 3.57
C GLY A 244 -2.27 -9.77 4.05
N ASN A 245 -1.18 -9.25 4.60
CA ASN A 245 -1.08 -7.86 5.07
C ASN A 245 -0.39 -6.92 4.07
N ASP A 246 -0.10 -7.37 2.84
CA ASP A 246 0.61 -6.54 1.85
C ASP A 246 -0.24 -5.32 1.51
N ILE A 247 0.39 -4.17 1.32
CA ILE A 247 -0.27 -2.90 0.95
C ILE A 247 -0.34 -2.72 -0.57
N ALA A 248 -1.44 -2.14 -1.07
CA ALA A 248 -1.73 -2.01 -2.51
C ALA A 248 -1.06 -0.79 -3.17
N VAL A 249 0.25 -0.62 -2.92
CA VAL A 249 1.00 0.60 -3.26
C VAL A 249 0.93 0.89 -4.76
N ASP A 250 1.28 -0.08 -5.59
CA ASP A 250 1.37 0.11 -7.04
C ASP A 250 -0.02 0.40 -7.63
N GLN A 251 -1.06 -0.28 -7.12
CA GLN A 251 -2.44 -0.01 -7.53
C GLN A 251 -2.83 1.45 -7.28
N PHE A 252 -2.54 1.98 -6.08
CA PHE A 252 -2.89 3.36 -5.74
C PHE A 252 -2.06 4.38 -6.52
N ILE A 253 -0.78 4.11 -6.75
CA ILE A 253 0.06 5.00 -7.56
C ILE A 253 -0.46 5.09 -9.00
N GLN A 254 -0.78 3.94 -9.63
CA GLN A 254 -1.31 3.95 -10.99
C GLN A 254 -2.70 4.60 -11.05
N LYS A 255 -3.61 4.27 -10.12
CA LYS A 255 -4.96 4.83 -10.07
C LYS A 255 -4.95 6.35 -9.89
N TYR A 256 -4.10 6.87 -9.02
CA TYR A 256 -4.04 8.30 -8.67
C TYR A 256 -2.85 9.04 -9.29
N LYS A 257 -2.28 8.50 -10.38
CA LYS A 257 -1.07 9.04 -11.02
C LYS A 257 -1.17 10.53 -11.37
N GLN A 258 -2.34 10.98 -11.84
CA GLN A 258 -2.56 12.39 -12.20
C GLN A 258 -2.62 13.30 -10.95
N THR A 259 -3.35 12.90 -9.90
CA THR A 259 -3.34 13.60 -8.62
C THR A 259 -1.92 13.69 -8.05
N LEU A 260 -1.18 12.58 -8.06
CA LEU A 260 0.19 12.52 -7.55
C LEU A 260 1.14 13.44 -8.34
N LYS A 261 1.02 13.51 -9.67
CA LYS A 261 1.78 14.47 -10.50
C LYS A 261 1.49 15.91 -10.11
N ARG A 262 0.22 16.27 -9.88
CA ARG A 262 -0.16 17.64 -9.51
C ARG A 262 0.36 18.03 -8.13
N LEU A 263 0.44 17.09 -7.19
CA LEU A 263 1.01 17.32 -5.85
C LEU A 263 2.51 17.61 -5.85
N ALA A 264 3.22 17.38 -6.96
CA ALA A 264 4.64 17.72 -7.09
C ALA A 264 4.89 19.22 -7.32
N LYS A 265 3.92 19.96 -7.85
CA LYS A 265 4.09 21.34 -8.37
C LYS A 265 3.88 22.44 -7.32
N ILE A 266 3.83 22.06 -6.05
CA ILE A 266 3.38 22.85 -4.90
C ILE A 266 4.30 22.51 -3.76
#